data_AF-A0ABD2SB77-F1
#
_entry.id   AF-A0ABD2SB77-F1
#
_cell.length_a   1.000
_cell.length_b   1.000
_cell.length_c   1.000
_cell.angle_alpha   90.00
_cell.angle_beta   90.00
_cell.angle_gamma   90.00
#
_symmetry.space_group_name_H-M   'P 1'
#
loop_
_entity.id
_entity.type
_entity.pdbx_description
1 polymer ?
#
loop_
_entity_poly.entity_id
_entity_poly.type
_entity_poly.pdbx_seq_one_letter_code
_entity_poly.pdbx_strand_id
1 'polypeptide(L)'
;MAHTGVSKSIATLMNEQAIDGIEPTRAKIYIVTHTKRRDGRPLDEESSNAVDTMKEKLSNGEILEEQSHDSVAWEGDVYSQVLGKEKSGYVRCLGLGPTCSLLWGSKSFLRNVSVDGLCDEAGKKLEQEINELKEFNKKQDEEMVLMRKK
;
A
#
# COMPACT_ATOMS: atom_id res chain seq x y z
N MET A 1 19.06 -0.28 -13.71
CA MET A 1 18.38 0.97 -13.34
C MET A 1 19.42 2.01 -12.99
N ALA A 2 19.44 3.15 -13.68
CA ALA A 2 20.20 4.31 -13.24
C ALA A 2 19.64 4.83 -11.90
N HIS A 3 20.46 5.47 -11.07
CA HIS A 3 19.97 6.11 -9.85
C HIS A 3 19.12 7.34 -10.23
N THR A 4 17.81 7.15 -10.23
CA THR A 4 16.82 8.19 -10.54
C THR A 4 16.36 8.98 -9.34
N GLY A 5 16.79 8.58 -8.14
CA GLY A 5 16.49 9.30 -6.92
C GLY A 5 16.94 10.75 -7.09
N VAL A 6 15.97 11.66 -6.99
CA VAL A 6 16.21 13.05 -6.62
C VAL A 6 17.10 13.05 -5.36
N SER A 7 17.66 14.18 -4.94
CA SER A 7 18.46 14.28 -3.69
C SER A 7 17.72 13.88 -2.40
N LYS A 8 16.50 13.31 -2.48
CA LYS A 8 15.65 12.86 -1.37
C LYS A 8 15.55 11.34 -1.34
N SER A 9 15.41 10.78 -0.13
CA SER A 9 15.14 9.36 0.05
C SER A 9 13.72 8.99 -0.37
N ILE A 10 13.48 7.70 -0.68
CA ILE A 10 12.14 7.21 -1.01
C ILE A 10 11.19 7.36 0.18
N ALA A 11 11.65 7.11 1.41
CA ALA A 11 10.84 7.29 2.61
C ALA A 11 10.37 8.75 2.77
N THR A 12 11.25 9.71 2.49
CA THR A 12 10.89 11.13 2.48
C THR A 12 9.85 11.43 1.41
N LEU A 13 10.00 10.88 0.20
CA LEU A 13 9.04 11.05 -0.88
C LEU A 13 7.67 10.43 -0.55
N MET A 14 7.63 9.28 0.12
CA MET A 14 6.39 8.65 0.56
C MET A 14 5.63 9.54 1.54
N ASN A 15 6.33 10.08 2.53
CA ASN A 15 5.75 11.02 3.48
C ASN A 15 5.26 12.32 2.82
N GLU A 16 6.01 12.85 1.83
CA GLU A 16 5.61 14.05 1.08
C GLU A 16 4.41 13.82 0.16
N GLN A 17 4.22 12.59 -0.33
CA GLN A 17 3.14 12.20 -1.24
C GLN A 17 1.93 11.58 -0.51
N ALA A 18 1.99 11.46 0.81
CA ALA A 18 0.89 10.98 1.63
C ALA A 18 -0.25 12.00 1.62
N ILE A 19 -1.47 11.51 1.41
CA ILE A 19 -2.69 12.33 1.41
C ILE A 19 -3.52 11.88 2.61
N ASP A 20 -3.85 12.81 3.49
CA ASP A 20 -4.62 12.55 4.72
C ASP A 20 -4.01 11.45 5.62
N GLY A 21 -2.67 11.33 5.62
CA GLY A 21 -1.95 10.32 6.40
C GLY A 21 -1.94 8.92 5.77
N ILE A 22 -2.54 8.75 4.59
CA ILE A 22 -2.50 7.50 3.82
C ILE A 22 -1.26 7.52 2.94
N GLU A 23 -0.39 6.52 3.12
CA GLU A 23 0.82 6.38 2.31
C GLU A 23 0.48 6.11 0.84
N PRO A 24 1.25 6.69 -0.10
CA PRO A 24 1.05 6.46 -1.51
C PRO A 24 1.46 5.05 -1.91
N THR A 25 0.70 4.48 -2.85
CA THR A 25 1.05 3.22 -3.52
C THR A 25 2.44 3.27 -4.15
N ARG A 26 3.11 2.10 -4.19
CA ARG A 26 4.43 1.92 -4.78
C ARG A 26 4.51 2.38 -6.25
N ALA A 27 3.50 2.08 -7.07
CA ALA A 27 3.40 2.55 -8.45
C ALA A 27 3.40 4.08 -8.54
N LYS A 28 2.71 4.77 -7.62
CA LYS A 28 2.69 6.24 -7.57
C LYS A 28 4.08 6.82 -7.28
N ILE A 29 4.81 6.20 -6.35
CA ILE A 29 6.20 6.56 -6.07
C ILE A 29 7.11 6.29 -7.27
N TYR A 30 6.93 5.17 -7.98
CA TYR A 30 7.68 4.88 -9.20
C TYR A 30 7.44 5.92 -10.28
N ILE A 31 6.17 6.30 -10.52
CA ILE A 31 5.81 7.38 -11.45
C ILE A 31 6.53 8.66 -11.07
N VAL A 32 6.39 9.13 -9.82
CA VAL A 32 7.03 10.37 -9.36
C VAL A 32 8.55 10.35 -9.56
N THR A 33 9.19 9.21 -9.30
CA THR A 33 10.64 9.07 -9.42
C THR A 33 11.12 8.89 -10.86
N HIS A 34 10.32 8.32 -11.77
CA HIS A 34 10.75 7.94 -13.13
C HIS A 34 10.08 8.74 -14.26
N THR A 35 9.32 9.81 -13.97
CA THR A 35 8.63 10.58 -15.02
C THR A 35 9.57 11.52 -15.82
N LYS A 36 10.47 12.27 -15.17
CA LYS A 36 11.38 13.21 -15.87
C LYS A 36 12.71 13.35 -15.14
N ARG A 37 13.81 13.45 -15.91
CA ARG A 37 15.08 13.95 -15.37
C ARG A 37 14.96 15.46 -15.08
N ARG A 38 15.90 15.97 -14.27
CA ARG A 38 16.04 17.42 -14.02
C ARG A 38 16.07 18.25 -15.32
N ASP A 39 16.63 17.67 -16.38
CA ASP A 39 16.79 18.30 -17.70
C ASP A 39 15.54 18.17 -18.60
N GLY A 40 14.43 17.66 -18.07
CA GLY A 40 13.16 17.51 -18.79
C GLY A 40 13.10 16.34 -19.78
N ARG A 41 14.22 15.65 -20.02
CA ARG A 41 14.28 14.43 -20.85
C ARG A 41 13.72 13.21 -20.09
N PRO A 42 13.05 12.28 -20.80
CA PRO A 42 12.67 10.99 -20.22
C PRO A 42 13.91 10.19 -19.81
N LEU A 43 13.74 9.28 -18.86
CA LEU A 43 14.85 8.60 -18.24
C LEU A 43 15.50 7.55 -19.15
N ASP A 44 14.68 6.65 -19.64
CA ASP A 44 14.92 5.57 -20.57
C ASP A 44 13.56 5.19 -21.16
N GLU A 45 13.57 4.56 -22.33
CA GLU A 45 12.34 4.16 -23.02
C GLU A 45 11.57 3.11 -22.20
N GLU A 46 12.29 2.21 -21.53
CA GLU A 46 11.70 1.18 -20.67
C GLU A 46 10.94 1.76 -19.48
N SER A 47 11.53 2.69 -18.70
CA SER A 47 10.80 3.31 -17.59
C SER A 47 9.71 4.23 -18.08
N SER A 48 9.87 4.89 -19.23
CA SER A 48 8.80 5.72 -19.81
C SER A 48 7.58 4.86 -20.12
N ASN A 49 7.78 3.73 -20.81
CA ASN A 49 6.72 2.77 -21.10
C ASN A 49 6.09 2.23 -19.81
N ALA A 50 6.91 1.86 -18.81
CA ALA A 50 6.41 1.38 -17.53
C ALA A 50 5.57 2.44 -16.80
N VAL A 51 6.00 3.71 -16.80
CA VAL A 51 5.26 4.82 -16.19
C VAL A 51 3.91 5.03 -16.89
N ASP A 52 3.86 4.95 -18.21
CA ASP A 52 2.62 5.13 -18.96
C ASP A 52 1.64 3.98 -18.71
N THR A 53 2.11 2.73 -18.73
CA THR A 53 1.29 1.55 -18.36
C THR A 53 0.78 1.63 -16.92
N MET A 54 1.62 2.07 -15.97
CA MET A 54 1.18 2.24 -14.57
C MET A 54 0.12 3.34 -14.44
N LYS A 55 0.26 4.48 -15.14
CA LYS A 55 -0.76 5.54 -15.13
C LYS A 55 -2.08 5.06 -15.68
N GLU A 56 -2.05 4.31 -16.78
CA GLU A 56 -3.24 3.72 -17.39
C GLU A 56 -3.97 2.81 -16.38
N LYS A 57 -3.24 1.87 -15.77
CA LYS A 57 -3.76 0.96 -14.75
C LYS A 57 -4.36 1.66 -13.53
N LEU A 58 -3.66 2.67 -13.01
CA LEU A 58 -4.16 3.49 -11.89
C LEU A 58 -5.42 4.27 -12.27
N SER A 59 -5.53 4.74 -13.52
CA SER A 59 -6.72 5.47 -14.00
C SER A 59 -7.93 4.57 -14.23
N ASN A 60 -7.69 3.30 -14.57
CA ASN A 60 -8.73 2.30 -14.78
C ASN A 60 -9.33 1.75 -13.47
N GLY A 61 -8.85 2.19 -12.31
CA GLY A 61 -9.39 1.81 -11.01
C GLY A 61 -8.81 0.54 -10.40
N GLU A 62 -7.71 -0.01 -10.94
CA GLU A 62 -7.00 -1.18 -10.36
C GLU A 62 -6.47 -0.91 -8.93
N ILE A 63 -6.50 0.35 -8.45
CA ILE A 63 -6.17 0.73 -7.07
C ILE A 63 -7.07 0.00 -6.05
N LEU A 64 -8.32 -0.29 -6.42
CA LEU A 64 -9.27 -1.00 -5.53
C LEU A 64 -8.92 -2.50 -5.35
N GLU A 65 -8.10 -3.05 -6.25
CA GLU A 65 -7.65 -4.45 -6.22
C GLU A 65 -6.23 -4.61 -5.63
N GLU A 66 -5.64 -3.56 -5.04
CA GLU A 66 -4.49 -3.70 -4.13
C GLU A 66 -4.89 -4.39 -2.80
N GLN A 67 -5.84 -5.32 -2.85
CA GLN A 67 -6.00 -6.34 -1.82
C GLN A 67 -5.07 -7.49 -2.21
N SER A 68 -3.91 -7.53 -1.55
CA SER A 68 -2.96 -8.61 -1.69
C SER A 68 -3.68 -9.95 -1.45
N HIS A 69 -3.80 -10.76 -2.49
CA HIS A 69 -4.47 -12.07 -2.43
C HIS A 69 -3.70 -13.06 -1.52
N ASP A 70 -2.42 -12.75 -1.26
CA ASP A 70 -1.53 -13.36 -0.26
C ASP A 70 -1.10 -12.28 0.75
N SER A 71 -0.70 -12.65 1.97
CA SER A 71 -0.37 -11.77 3.12
C SER A 71 0.82 -10.80 2.92
N VAL A 72 1.22 -10.54 1.68
CA VAL A 72 2.38 -9.76 1.29
C VAL A 72 1.94 -8.51 0.51
N ALA A 73 2.01 -7.35 1.18
CA ALA A 73 1.49 -6.07 0.68
C ALA A 73 2.06 -5.58 -0.66
N TRP A 74 3.16 -6.16 -1.17
CA TRP A 74 3.80 -5.76 -2.44
C TRP A 74 3.65 -6.79 -3.56
N GLU A 75 2.94 -7.90 -3.31
CA GLU A 75 2.68 -8.93 -4.31
C GLU A 75 1.30 -8.72 -4.93
N GLY A 76 1.24 -8.61 -6.26
CA GLY A 76 0.00 -8.35 -7.00
C GLY A 76 -0.36 -6.87 -7.16
N ASP A 77 0.41 -5.96 -6.58
CA ASP A 77 0.24 -4.52 -6.74
C ASP A 77 0.52 -4.05 -8.20
N VAL A 78 0.05 -2.85 -8.55
CA VAL A 78 0.20 -2.31 -9.93
C VAL A 78 1.67 -2.29 -10.38
N TYR A 79 2.59 -2.03 -9.46
CA TYR A 79 4.02 -2.03 -9.76
C TYR A 79 4.53 -3.41 -10.17
N SER A 80 4.20 -4.47 -9.42
CA SER A 80 4.64 -5.84 -9.70
C SER A 80 3.97 -6.42 -10.95
N GLN A 81 2.78 -5.94 -11.31
CA GLN A 81 2.15 -6.30 -12.58
C GLN A 81 2.89 -5.74 -13.79
N VAL A 82 3.41 -4.50 -13.69
CA VAL A 82 4.10 -3.84 -14.82
C VAL A 82 5.57 -4.24 -14.92
N LEU A 83 6.30 -4.27 -13.79
CA LEU A 83 7.74 -4.54 -13.76
C LEU A 83 8.09 -5.99 -13.36
N GLY A 84 7.08 -6.80 -13.07
CA GLY A 84 7.23 -8.17 -12.62
C GLY A 84 7.45 -8.30 -11.10
N LYS A 85 7.38 -9.56 -10.62
CA LYS A 85 7.59 -9.90 -9.22
C LYS A 85 9.02 -9.59 -8.77
N GLU A 86 9.14 -8.85 -7.67
CA GLU A 86 10.44 -8.55 -7.07
C GLU A 86 11.00 -9.72 -6.26
N LYS A 87 12.33 -9.72 -6.08
CA LYS A 87 13.02 -10.75 -5.30
C LYS A 87 12.80 -10.54 -3.81
N SER A 88 12.71 -11.63 -3.06
CA SER A 88 12.61 -11.59 -1.59
C SER A 88 13.75 -10.76 -0.98
N GLY A 89 13.39 -9.85 -0.07
CA GLY A 89 14.31 -8.94 0.61
C GLY A 89 14.75 -7.72 -0.22
N TYR A 90 14.44 -7.66 -1.51
CA TYR A 90 14.79 -6.52 -2.36
C TYR A 90 13.54 -5.93 -3.00
N VAL A 91 12.73 -5.31 -2.14
CA VAL A 91 11.49 -4.65 -2.53
C VAL A 91 11.77 -3.16 -2.73
N ARG A 92 11.59 -2.66 -3.95
CA ARG A 92 11.87 -1.25 -4.27
C ARG A 92 10.68 -0.37 -3.91
N CYS A 93 10.94 0.94 -3.88
CA CYS A 93 9.90 1.97 -3.79
C CYS A 93 9.00 1.90 -2.54
N LEU A 94 9.36 1.10 -1.52
CA LEU A 94 8.70 1.04 -0.21
C LEU A 94 9.33 1.96 0.85
N GLY A 95 10.42 2.65 0.53
CA GLY A 95 11.13 3.49 1.50
C GLY A 95 11.89 2.72 2.58
N LEU A 96 11.81 1.39 2.56
CA LEU A 96 12.66 0.51 3.35
C LEU A 96 14.10 0.73 2.89
N GLY A 97 15.00 1.01 3.83
CA GLY A 97 16.40 1.29 3.54
C GLY A 97 17.14 0.15 2.83
N PRO A 98 18.48 0.18 2.74
CA PRO A 98 19.22 -0.91 2.13
C PRO A 98 18.83 -2.26 2.76
N THR A 99 18.65 -3.28 1.91
CA THR A 99 18.37 -4.63 2.38
C THR A 99 19.41 -5.04 3.42
N CYS A 100 18.98 -5.48 4.61
CA CYS A 100 19.89 -5.85 5.71
C CYS A 100 20.98 -6.85 5.29
N SER A 101 20.74 -7.71 4.30
CA SER A 101 21.73 -8.65 3.76
C SER A 101 22.93 -7.95 3.10
N LEU A 102 22.75 -6.73 2.59
CA LEU A 102 23.83 -5.92 2.01
C LEU A 102 24.76 -5.35 3.09
N LEU A 103 24.25 -5.12 4.30
CA LEU A 103 25.00 -4.53 5.41
C LEU A 103 25.55 -5.59 6.38
N TRP A 104 24.83 -6.70 6.58
CA TRP A 104 25.12 -7.69 7.63
C TRP A 104 25.32 -9.13 7.10
N GLY A 105 25.33 -9.31 5.77
CA GLY A 105 25.41 -10.62 5.12
C GLY A 105 24.13 -11.46 5.26
N SER A 106 24.15 -12.67 4.69
CA SER A 106 22.99 -13.58 4.56
C SER A 106 22.33 -14.05 5.86
N LYS A 107 22.70 -13.52 7.02
CA LYS A 107 22.17 -13.89 8.34
C LYS A 107 20.97 -13.05 8.79
N SER A 108 20.57 -12.03 8.04
CA SER A 108 19.52 -11.08 8.43
C SER A 108 18.22 -11.27 7.65
N PHE A 109 17.65 -12.47 7.70
CA PHE A 109 16.22 -12.58 7.40
C PHE A 109 15.48 -12.05 8.62
N LEU A 110 14.92 -10.84 8.50
CA LEU A 110 13.74 -10.48 9.28
C LEU A 110 12.68 -11.49 8.88
N ARG A 111 12.59 -12.57 9.65
CA ARG A 111 11.52 -13.56 9.56
C ARG A 111 10.23 -12.75 9.52
N ASN A 112 9.43 -12.94 8.46
CA ASN A 112 8.15 -12.25 8.26
C ASN A 112 7.49 -12.10 9.63
N VAL A 113 7.36 -10.86 10.12
CA VAL A 113 6.47 -10.62 11.26
C VAL A 113 5.10 -10.93 10.68
N SER A 114 4.61 -12.14 10.95
CA SER A 114 3.22 -12.48 10.70
C SER A 114 2.39 -11.49 11.51
N VAL A 115 1.90 -10.46 10.83
CA VAL A 115 0.88 -9.54 11.32
C VAL A 115 -0.46 -10.28 11.48
N ASP A 116 -0.53 -11.53 11.06
CA ASP A 116 -1.72 -12.38 11.16
C ASP A 116 -2.21 -12.59 12.61
N GLY A 117 -1.36 -12.38 13.62
CA GLY A 117 -1.74 -12.63 15.02
C GLY A 117 -2.35 -11.46 15.80
N LEU A 118 -2.09 -10.21 15.43
CA LEU A 118 -2.59 -9.04 16.19
C LEU A 118 -3.95 -8.53 15.70
N CYS A 119 -4.27 -8.74 14.42
CA CYS A 119 -5.50 -8.22 13.82
C CYS A 119 -6.74 -9.03 14.19
N ASP A 120 -6.59 -10.34 14.41
CA ASP A 120 -7.74 -11.24 14.58
C ASP A 120 -8.50 -11.00 15.88
N GLU A 121 -7.82 -10.71 16.99
CA GLU A 121 -8.47 -10.48 18.27
C GLU A 121 -9.13 -9.10 18.34
N ALA A 122 -8.43 -8.08 17.83
CA ALA A 122 -8.97 -6.72 17.73
C ALA A 122 -10.17 -6.66 16.76
N GLY A 123 -10.09 -7.38 15.63
CA GLY A 123 -11.17 -7.49 14.64
C GLY A 123 -12.42 -8.15 15.23
N LYS A 124 -12.26 -9.30 15.89
CA LYS A 124 -13.39 -10.00 16.56
C LYS A 124 -14.05 -9.14 17.63
N LYS A 125 -13.26 -8.37 18.39
CA LYS A 125 -13.78 -7.46 19.42
C LYS A 125 -14.60 -6.33 18.82
N LEU A 126 -14.11 -5.70 17.75
CA LEU A 126 -14.84 -4.65 17.03
C LEU A 126 -16.13 -5.19 16.40
N GLU A 127 -16.11 -6.37 15.80
CA GLU A 127 -17.31 -7.00 15.23
C GLU A 127 -18.38 -7.27 16.28
N GLN A 128 -17.97 -7.75 17.47
CA GLN A 128 -18.90 -7.97 18.58
C GLN A 128 -19.55 -6.66 19.03
N GLU A 129 -18.76 -5.59 19.20
CA GLU A 129 -19.24 -4.27 19.61
C GLU A 129 -20.20 -3.65 18.58
N ILE A 130 -19.93 -3.80 17.28
CA ILE A 130 -20.84 -3.39 16.20
C ILE A 130 -22.18 -4.12 16.30
N ASN A 131 -22.17 -5.41 16.61
CA ASN A 131 -23.38 -6.22 16.67
C ASN A 131 -24.24 -5.85 17.90
N GLU A 132 -23.61 -5.61 19.05
CA GLU A 132 -24.27 -5.12 20.26
C GLU A 132 -24.93 -3.76 20.05
N LEU A 133 -24.23 -2.83 19.40
CA LEU A 133 -24.79 -1.51 19.06
C LEU A 133 -25.97 -1.60 18.09
N LYS A 134 -25.94 -2.51 17.11
CA LYS A 134 -27.07 -2.72 16.18
C LYS A 134 -28.31 -3.23 16.89
N GLU A 135 -28.17 -4.20 17.79
CA GLU A 135 -29.28 -4.74 18.57
C GLU A 135 -29.86 -3.68 19.53
N PHE A 136 -29.01 -2.86 20.14
CA PHE A 136 -29.48 -1.76 21.00
C PHE A 136 -30.28 -0.71 20.23
N ASN A 137 -29.77 -0.26 19.07
CA ASN A 137 -30.48 0.70 18.23
C ASN A 137 -31.83 0.15 17.75
N LYS A 138 -31.87 -1.12 17.33
CA LYS A 138 -33.12 -1.77 16.92
C LYS A 138 -34.17 -1.78 18.03
N LYS A 139 -33.77 -2.06 19.28
CA LYS A 139 -34.67 -1.99 20.43
C LYS A 139 -35.20 -0.58 20.68
N GLN A 140 -34.34 0.44 20.55
CA GLN A 140 -34.78 1.83 20.69
C GLN A 140 -35.75 2.23 19.58
N ASP A 141 -35.55 1.77 18.34
CA ASP A 141 -36.48 2.01 17.24
C ASP A 141 -37.84 1.35 17.48
N GLU A 142 -37.84 0.09 17.95
CA GLU A 142 -39.08 -0.63 18.32
C GLU A 142 -39.83 0.07 19.46
N GLU A 143 -39.12 0.53 20.48
CA GLU A 143 -39.68 1.25 21.62
C GLU A 143 -40.24 2.63 21.19
N MET A 144 -39.53 3.35 20.31
CA MET A 144 -39.98 4.60 19.70
C MET A 144 -41.24 4.40 18.84
N VAL A 145 -41.34 3.30 18.09
CA VAL A 145 -42.54 2.96 17.31
C VAL A 145 -43.72 2.62 18.23
N LEU A 146 -43.47 1.93 19.34
CA LEU A 146 -44.50 1.59 20.33
C LEU A 146 -45.03 2.85 21.03
N MET A 147 -44.13 3.77 21.39
CA MET A 147 -44.49 5.04 22.04
C MET A 147 -45.23 6.02 21.12
N ARG A 148 -45.03 5.94 19.80
CA ARG A 148 -45.79 6.72 18.80
C ARG A 148 -47.20 6.18 18.50
N LYS A 149 -47.51 4.95 18.91
CA LYS A 149 -48.82 4.30 18.68
C LYS A 149 -49.80 4.42 19.86
N LYS A 150 -49.40 5.12 20.93
CA LYS A 150 -50.26 5.53 22.06
C LYS A 150 -50.69 6.98 21.87
#